data_AF-A0A927T0G1-F1
#
_entry.id   AF-A0A927T0G1-F1
#
_cell.length_a   1.000
_cell.length_b   1.000
_cell.length_c   1.000
_cell.angle_alpha   90.00
_cell.angle_beta   90.00
_cell.angle_gamma   90.00
#
_symmetry.space_group_name_H-M   'P 1'
#
loop_
_entity.id
_entity.type
_entity.pdbx_description
1 polymer ?
#
loop_
_entity_poly.entity_id
_entity_poly.type
_entity_poly.pdbx_seq_one_letter_code
_entity_poly.pdbx_strand_id
1 'polypeptide(L)'
;MSEEKKNPFVSAVTDTADQTDTMDKNDVDNNKFMGVLAYLSFLVLIPIFAAKNSKFARFHANQGLVVCIGGIILGVLTGILSNVPVLKIVCPIIDLVPLAYSILGIVYVVQGKAKDLPFIGGIKILK
;
A
#
# COMPACT_ATOMS: atom_id res chain seq x y z
N MET A 1 15.92 -24.92 1.51
CA MET A 1 14.93 -23.82 1.45
C MET A 1 13.74 -24.38 0.69
N SER A 2 12.70 -24.82 1.42
CA SER A 2 11.51 -25.41 0.80
C SER A 2 10.80 -24.34 -0.04
N GLU A 3 10.50 -24.63 -1.30
CA GLU A 3 9.59 -23.77 -2.07
C GLU A 3 8.23 -23.75 -1.38
N GLU A 4 7.92 -22.64 -0.73
CA GLU A 4 6.59 -22.39 -0.17
C GLU A 4 5.60 -22.37 -1.34
N LYS A 5 4.81 -23.44 -1.49
CA LYS A 5 3.74 -23.49 -2.48
C LYS A 5 2.76 -22.36 -2.15
N LYS A 6 2.85 -21.27 -2.91
CA LYS A 6 1.95 -20.12 -2.76
C LYS A 6 0.50 -20.57 -2.87
N ASN A 7 -0.31 -20.17 -1.89
CA ASN A 7 -1.73 -20.48 -1.87
C ASN A 7 -2.40 -19.95 -3.17
N PRO A 8 -3.18 -20.77 -3.91
CA PRO A 8 -3.82 -20.35 -5.15
C PRO A 8 -4.67 -19.09 -5.02
N PHE A 9 -5.35 -18.91 -3.88
CA PHE A 9 -6.14 -17.72 -3.59
C PHE A 9 -5.26 -16.47 -3.48
N VAL A 10 -4.12 -16.56 -2.79
CA VAL A 10 -3.19 -15.43 -2.65
C VAL A 10 -2.63 -15.04 -4.01
N SER A 11 -2.25 -16.01 -4.84
CA SER A 11 -1.81 -15.74 -6.21
C SER A 11 -2.89 -15.05 -7.04
N ALA A 12 -4.14 -15.51 -6.97
CA ALA A 12 -5.25 -14.94 -7.72
C ALA A 12 -5.57 -13.49 -7.31
N VAL A 13 -5.52 -13.18 -6.01
CA VAL A 13 -5.83 -11.82 -5.51
C VAL A 13 -4.65 -10.86 -5.73
N THR A 14 -3.43 -11.37 -5.78
CA THR A 14 -2.22 -10.55 -5.98
C THR A 14 -1.74 -10.52 -7.43
N ASP A 15 -2.51 -11.03 -8.38
CA ASP A 15 -2.20 -10.90 -9.80
C ASP A 15 -2.55 -9.49 -10.29
N THR A 16 -1.60 -8.58 -10.11
CA THR A 16 -1.72 -7.15 -10.42
C THR A 16 -0.56 -6.71 -11.31
N ALA A 17 -0.70 -5.56 -11.95
CA ALA A 17 0.33 -5.00 -12.81
C ALA A 17 1.65 -4.87 -12.04
N ASP A 18 2.72 -5.41 -12.63
CA ASP A 18 4.07 -5.36 -12.08
C ASP A 18 4.94 -4.52 -13.01
N GLN A 19 5.46 -3.41 -12.49
CA GLN A 19 6.29 -2.46 -13.24
C GLN A 19 7.75 -2.52 -12.79
N THR A 20 8.14 -3.56 -12.05
CA THR A 20 9.49 -3.69 -11.46
C THR A 20 10.58 -3.64 -12.52
N ASP A 21 10.36 -4.25 -13.69
CA ASP A 21 11.34 -4.26 -14.80
C ASP A 21 11.59 -2.86 -15.38
N THR A 22 10.70 -1.89 -15.10
CA THR A 22 10.84 -0.50 -15.53
C THR A 22 11.55 0.38 -14.50
N MET A 23 11.97 -0.18 -13.37
CA MET A 23 12.63 0.52 -12.27
C MET A 23 14.14 0.39 -12.39
N ASP A 24 14.86 1.50 -12.22
CA ASP A 24 16.31 1.47 -12.12
C ASP A 24 16.72 0.78 -10.81
N LYS A 25 17.67 -0.16 -10.89
CA LYS A 25 18.08 -0.95 -9.72
C LYS A 25 18.71 -0.09 -8.63
N ASN A 26 19.50 0.91 -8.99
CA ASN A 26 20.10 1.81 -8.00
C ASN A 26 19.03 2.68 -7.34
N ASP A 27 18.03 3.14 -8.11
CA ASP A 27 16.88 3.86 -7.55
C ASP A 27 16.13 3.01 -6.51
N VAL A 28 15.85 1.75 -6.83
CA VAL A 28 15.22 0.80 -5.91
C VAL A 28 16.05 0.66 -4.64
N ASP A 29 17.33 0.29 -4.76
CA ASP A 29 18.18 -0.01 -3.60
C ASP A 29 18.39 1.22 -2.69
N ASN A 30 18.53 2.42 -3.27
CA ASN A 30 18.71 3.65 -2.50
C ASN A 30 17.42 4.16 -1.84
N ASN A 31 16.24 3.79 -2.35
CA ASN A 31 14.96 4.35 -1.90
C ASN A 31 14.00 3.36 -1.21
N LYS A 32 14.45 2.13 -0.88
CA LYS A 32 13.62 1.18 -0.11
C LYS A 32 13.04 1.78 1.17
N PHE A 33 13.83 2.52 1.94
CA PHE A 33 13.35 3.15 3.17
C PHE A 33 12.23 4.16 2.89
N MET A 34 12.36 4.97 1.84
CA MET A 34 11.32 5.90 1.40
C MET A 34 10.05 5.16 0.95
N GLY A 35 10.20 4.02 0.27
CA GLY A 35 9.09 3.13 -0.07
C GLY A 35 8.36 2.57 1.16
N VAL A 36 9.07 2.22 2.24
CA VAL A 36 8.44 1.73 3.48
C VAL A 36 7.65 2.85 4.15
N LEU A 37 8.25 4.05 4.25
CA LEU A 37 7.58 5.22 4.84
C LEU A 37 6.27 5.56 4.13
N ALA A 38 6.18 5.29 2.83
CA ALA A 38 4.98 5.51 2.05
C ALA A 38 3.73 4.81 2.61
N TYR A 39 3.89 3.66 3.27
CA TYR A 39 2.79 2.85 3.77
C TYR A 39 2.49 3.07 5.26
N LEU A 40 3.24 3.93 5.95
CA LEU A 40 3.05 4.25 7.37
C LEU A 40 2.10 5.45 7.55
N SER A 41 0.88 5.32 7.03
CA SER A 41 -0.19 6.33 7.11
C SER A 41 0.28 7.74 6.73
N PHE A 42 0.32 8.69 7.67
CA PHE A 42 0.71 10.07 7.41
C PHE A 42 2.19 10.25 7.05
N LEU A 43 3.06 9.27 7.36
CA LEU A 43 4.47 9.33 6.96
C LEU A 43 4.66 9.26 5.45
N VAL A 44 3.61 8.93 4.68
CA VAL A 44 3.60 9.03 3.21
C VAL A 44 4.00 10.41 2.70
N LEU A 45 3.79 11.46 3.49
CA LEU A 45 4.20 12.82 3.13
C LEU A 45 5.74 12.93 3.00
N ILE A 46 6.50 12.13 3.75
CA ILE A 46 7.97 12.15 3.70
C ILE A 46 8.48 11.77 2.31
N PRO A 47 8.22 10.58 1.75
CA PRO A 47 8.69 10.25 0.40
C PRO A 47 8.09 11.15 -0.69
N ILE A 48 6.86 11.66 -0.51
CA ILE A 48 6.26 12.64 -1.45
C ILE A 48 7.14 13.89 -1.58
N PHE A 49 7.65 14.42 -0.46
CA PHE A 49 8.41 15.67 -0.46
C PHE A 49 9.93 15.47 -0.54
N ALA A 50 10.45 14.36 -0.01
CA ALA A 50 11.88 14.10 0.10
C ALA A 50 12.45 13.24 -1.04
N ALA A 51 11.65 12.39 -1.69
CA ALA A 51 12.10 11.44 -2.71
C ALA A 51 11.52 11.73 -4.12
N LYS A 52 11.36 13.01 -4.46
CA LYS A 52 10.70 13.49 -5.70
C LYS A 52 11.33 13.02 -7.01
N ASN A 53 12.59 12.61 -7.00
CA ASN A 53 13.30 12.15 -8.20
C ASN A 53 13.36 10.63 -8.31
N SER A 54 12.91 9.90 -7.28
CA SER A 54 12.89 8.44 -7.28
C SER A 54 11.60 7.94 -7.91
N LYS A 55 11.70 7.21 -9.01
CA LYS A 55 10.52 6.60 -9.66
C LYS A 55 9.94 5.52 -8.75
N PHE A 56 10.81 4.73 -8.11
CA PHE A 56 10.42 3.68 -7.17
C PHE A 56 9.74 4.25 -5.91
N ALA A 57 10.34 5.25 -5.24
CA ALA A 57 9.74 5.85 -4.06
C ALA A 57 8.40 6.49 -4.38
N ARG A 58 8.28 7.14 -5.55
CA ARG A 58 7.02 7.80 -5.97
C ARG A 58 5.92 6.83 -6.34
N PHE A 59 6.27 5.67 -6.91
CA PHE A 59 5.32 4.59 -7.12
C PHE A 59 4.69 4.16 -5.78
N HIS A 60 5.51 3.86 -4.78
CA HIS A 60 5.02 3.44 -3.46
C HIS A 60 4.37 4.58 -2.69
N ALA A 61 4.87 5.81 -2.81
CA ALA A 61 4.23 7.00 -2.23
C ALA A 61 2.82 7.22 -2.79
N ASN A 62 2.61 6.98 -4.08
CA ASN A 62 1.28 7.08 -4.67
C ASN A 62 0.33 6.03 -4.10
N GLN A 63 0.75 4.76 -4.08
CA GLN A 63 -0.07 3.66 -3.53
C GLN A 63 -0.35 3.87 -2.03
N GLY A 64 0.67 4.22 -1.26
CA GLY A 64 0.55 4.53 0.16
C GLY A 64 -0.36 5.71 0.44
N LEU A 65 -0.38 6.72 -0.43
CA LEU A 65 -1.26 7.88 -0.30
C LEU A 65 -2.72 7.49 -0.55
N VAL A 66 -2.98 6.63 -1.55
CA VAL A 66 -4.31 6.07 -1.81
C VAL A 66 -4.79 5.28 -0.59
N VAL A 67 -3.94 4.43 0.00
CA VAL A 67 -4.26 3.68 1.23
C VAL A 67 -4.53 4.62 2.41
N CYS A 68 -3.72 5.67 2.59
CA CYS A 68 -3.88 6.65 3.65
C CYS A 68 -5.22 7.40 3.54
N ILE A 69 -5.53 7.93 2.35
CA ILE A 69 -6.80 8.62 2.08
C ILE A 69 -7.99 7.67 2.27
N GLY A 70 -7.90 6.45 1.73
CA GLY A 70 -8.93 5.42 1.89
C GLY A 70 -9.17 5.08 3.37
N GLY A 71 -8.11 4.95 4.16
CA GLY A 71 -8.20 4.72 5.60
C GLY A 71 -8.85 5.86 6.37
N ILE A 72 -8.55 7.12 6.02
CA ILE A 72 -9.20 8.29 6.62
C ILE A 72 -10.69 8.31 6.29
N ILE A 73 -11.06 8.10 5.02
CA ILE A 73 -12.47 8.05 4.59
C ILE A 73 -13.19 6.93 5.34
N LEU A 74 -12.60 5.74 5.39
CA LEU A 74 -13.19 4.58 6.06
C LEU A 74 -13.40 4.84 7.55
N GLY A 75 -12.39 5.36 8.25
CA GLY A 75 -12.46 5.67 9.68
C GLY A 75 -13.52 6.72 10.03
N VAL A 76 -13.73 7.72 9.15
CA VAL A 76 -14.82 8.70 9.33
C VAL A 76 -16.18 8.03 9.16
N LEU A 77 -16.35 7.19 8.13
CA LEU A 77 -17.61 6.48 7.86
C LEU A 77 -17.95 5.49 8.99
N THR A 78 -16.99 4.68 9.42
CA THR A 78 -17.16 3.72 10.52
C THR A 78 -17.40 4.44 11.85
N GLY A 79 -16.74 5.57 12.09
CA GLY A 79 -17.01 6.45 13.23
C GLY A 79 -18.46 6.91 13.32
N ILE A 80 -19.04 7.36 12.20
CA ILE A 80 -20.46 7.77 12.14
C ILE A 80 -21.41 6.58 12.33
N LEU A 81 -21.14 5.46 11.65
CA LEU A 81 -21.99 4.26 11.66
C LEU A 81 -21.98 3.53 13.00
N SER A 82 -20.91 3.69 13.79
CA SER A 82 -20.76 3.07 15.11
C SER A 82 -21.81 3.53 16.14
N ASN A 83 -22.64 4.53 15.82
CA ASN A 83 -23.79 4.90 16.67
C ASN A 83 -24.86 3.79 16.73
N VAL A 84 -24.87 2.84 15.79
CA VAL A 84 -25.75 1.67 15.82
C VAL A 84 -25.08 0.51 16.57
N PRO A 85 -25.70 -0.06 17.64
CA PRO A 85 -25.06 -1.05 18.51
C PRO A 85 -24.48 -2.28 17.80
N VAL A 86 -25.17 -2.81 16.78
CA VAL A 86 -24.71 -3.98 16.00
C VAL A 86 -23.47 -3.66 15.16
N LEU A 87 -23.35 -2.42 14.66
CA LEU A 87 -22.25 -2.02 13.79
C LEU A 87 -20.94 -1.77 14.57
N LYS A 88 -21.01 -1.52 15.88
CA LYS A 88 -19.82 -1.33 16.74
C LYS A 88 -18.87 -2.52 16.74
N ILE A 89 -19.37 -3.73 16.51
CA ILE A 89 -18.56 -4.95 16.50
C ILE A 89 -17.92 -5.17 15.11
N VAL A 90 -18.63 -4.79 14.04
CA VAL A 90 -18.20 -5.05 12.66
C VAL A 90 -17.25 -3.96 12.13
N CYS A 91 -17.49 -2.70 12.49
CA CYS A 91 -16.72 -1.55 12.02
C CYS A 91 -15.19 -1.68 12.26
N PRO A 92 -14.70 -2.08 13.45
CA PRO A 92 -13.26 -2.21 13.68
C PRO A 92 -12.56 -3.24 12.78
N ILE A 93 -13.29 -4.28 12.36
CA ILE A 93 -12.76 -5.30 11.45
C ILE A 93 -12.53 -4.70 10.06
N ILE A 94 -13.47 -3.87 9.61
CA ILE A 94 -13.38 -3.16 8.33
C ILE A 94 -12.19 -2.19 8.33
N ASP A 95 -11.93 -1.51 9.45
CA ASP A 95 -10.81 -0.58 9.62
C ASP A 95 -9.42 -1.26 9.55
N LEU A 96 -9.34 -2.60 9.53
CA LEU A 96 -8.10 -3.34 9.30
C LEU A 96 -7.70 -3.44 7.82
N VAL A 97 -8.61 -3.14 6.89
CA VAL A 97 -8.33 -3.25 5.45
C VAL A 97 -7.15 -2.36 5.00
N PRO A 98 -7.08 -1.06 5.38
CA PRO A 98 -5.93 -0.23 5.06
C PRO A 98 -4.61 -0.79 5.62
N LEU A 99 -4.65 -1.38 6.82
CA LEU A 99 -3.47 -2.01 7.44
C LEU A 99 -3.00 -3.22 6.60
N ALA A 100 -3.91 -4.05 6.13
CA ALA A 100 -3.57 -5.18 5.26
C ALA A 100 -2.91 -4.72 3.95
N TYR A 101 -3.42 -3.66 3.33
CA TYR A 101 -2.80 -3.05 2.14
C TYR A 101 -1.42 -2.45 2.44
N SER A 102 -1.25 -1.77 3.57
CA SER A 102 0.04 -1.25 3.99
C SER A 102 1.07 -2.36 4.16
N ILE A 103 0.71 -3.48 4.81
CA ILE A 103 1.60 -4.63 4.97
C ILE A 103 1.98 -5.21 3.61
N LEU A 104 1.02 -5.44 2.72
CA LEU A 104 1.29 -5.96 1.38
C LEU A 104 2.21 -5.03 0.58
N GLY A 105 1.98 -3.72 0.66
CA GLY A 105 2.82 -2.70 0.04
C GLY A 105 4.25 -2.74 0.57
N ILE A 106 4.43 -2.84 1.89
CA ILE A 106 5.75 -2.97 2.53
C ILE A 106 6.46 -4.26 2.08
N VAL A 107 5.73 -5.37 1.98
CA VAL A 107 6.30 -6.63 1.46
C VAL A 107 6.82 -6.44 0.03
N TYR A 108 6.08 -5.76 -0.84
CA TYR A 108 6.56 -5.43 -2.19
C TYR A 108 7.79 -4.53 -2.16
N VAL A 109 7.82 -3.49 -1.31
CA VAL A 109 9.00 -2.62 -1.16
C VAL A 109 10.24 -3.40 -0.75
N VAL A 110 10.12 -4.24 0.28
CA VAL A 110 11.24 -5.05 0.80
C VAL A 110 11.74 -6.04 -0.25
N GLN A 111 10.84 -6.56 -1.09
CA GLN A 111 11.19 -7.39 -2.25
C GLN A 111 11.75 -6.58 -3.44
N GLY A 112 11.79 -5.24 -3.36
CA GLY A 112 12.21 -4.36 -4.44
C GLY A 112 11.24 -4.31 -5.62
N LYS A 113 9.96 -4.66 -5.39
CA LYS A 113 8.94 -4.76 -6.44
C LYS A 113 8.06 -3.53 -6.50
N ALA A 114 7.94 -2.97 -7.70
CA ALA A 114 6.95 -1.95 -8.02
C ALA A 114 5.68 -2.60 -8.56
N LYS A 115 4.99 -3.34 -7.68
CA LYS A 115 3.77 -4.07 -8.00
C LYS A 115 2.55 -3.38 -7.41
N ASP A 116 1.50 -3.30 -8.21
CA ASP A 116 0.26 -2.62 -7.85
C ASP A 116 -0.47 -3.33 -6.71
N LEU A 117 -1.09 -2.57 -5.82
CA LEU A 117 -1.98 -3.14 -4.81
C LEU A 117 -3.29 -3.61 -5.48
N PRO A 118 -3.87 -4.75 -5.03
CA PRO A 118 -5.16 -5.22 -5.55
C PRO A 118 -6.24 -4.15 -5.47
N PHE A 119 -7.12 -4.09 -6.49
CA PHE A 119 -8.29 -3.19 -6.59
C PHE A 119 -8.00 -1.67 -6.64
N ILE A 120 -6.94 -1.17 -6.00
CA ILE A 120 -6.62 0.26 -5.90
C ILE A 120 -5.40 0.67 -6.74
N GLY A 121 -4.67 -0.30 -7.28
CA GLY A 121 -3.36 -0.08 -7.86
C GLY A 121 -3.31 0.87 -9.06
N GLY A 122 -4.40 0.99 -9.80
CA GLY A 122 -4.53 1.88 -10.95
C GLY A 122 -4.76 3.36 -10.61
N ILE A 123 -4.98 3.72 -9.34
CA ILE A 123 -5.28 5.09 -8.94
C ILE A 123 -3.99 5.91 -8.88
N LYS A 124 -3.86 6.93 -9.74
CA LYS A 124 -2.69 7.82 -9.77
C LYS A 124 -3.04 9.22 -9.27
N ILE A 125 -2.53 9.57 -8.10
CA ILE A 125 -2.61 10.88 -7.46
C ILE A 125 -1.34 11.70 -7.73
N LEU A 126 -0.18 11.05 -7.68
CA LEU A 126 1.12 11.67 -7.93
C LEU A 126 1.49 11.55 -9.41
N LYS A 127 1.93 12.66 -10.04
CA LYS A 127 2.41 12.72 -11.44
C LYS A 127 3.90 12.49 -11.53
#